data_AF-A0AAU9UFE6-F1
#
_entry.id   AF-A0AAU9UFE6-F1
#
_cell.length_a   1.000
_cell.length_b   1.000
_cell.length_c   1.000
_cell.angle_alpha   90.00
_cell.angle_beta   90.00
_cell.angle_gamma   90.00
#
_symmetry.space_group_name_H-M   'P 1'
#
loop_
_entity.id
_entity.type
_entity.pdbx_description
1 polymer ?
#
loop_
_entity_poly.entity_id
_entity_poly.type
_entity_poly.pdbx_seq_one_letter_code
_entity_poly.pdbx_strand_id
1 'polypeptide(L)'
;MTNTNLKNADAERLNPCLKEQQQSYECLNKNGYVQEKCEAYFDNYNTCKKFWSKVSKDRRARGLTPYLPDVADRETVKAEYLGKIKNNAL
;
A
#
# COMPACT_ATOMS: atom_id res chain seq x y z
N MET A 1 -14.13 -6.02 -26.72
CA MET A 1 -13.16 -6.17 -25.62
C MET A 1 -12.35 -4.89 -25.54
N THR A 2 -12.85 -3.88 -24.83
CA THR A 2 -12.14 -2.60 -24.67
C THR A 2 -11.03 -2.79 -23.65
N ASN A 3 -9.80 -2.96 -24.14
CA ASN A 3 -8.59 -2.92 -23.33
C ASN A 3 -8.31 -1.46 -22.96
N THR A 4 -9.08 -0.91 -22.00
CA THR A 4 -8.80 0.41 -21.44
C THR A 4 -7.74 0.27 -20.38
N ASN A 5 -6.49 0.10 -20.82
CA ASN A 5 -5.30 0.30 -19.99
C ASN A 5 -5.12 1.81 -19.75
N LEU A 6 -6.09 2.42 -19.08
CA LEU A 6 -5.98 3.75 -18.51
C LEU A 6 -5.13 3.60 -17.24
N LYS A 7 -3.80 3.43 -17.40
CA LYS A 7 -2.90 3.55 -16.25
C LYS A 7 -3.04 4.96 -15.73
N ASN A 8 -3.70 5.11 -14.59
CA ASN A 8 -3.64 6.36 -13.86
C ASN A 8 -2.16 6.63 -13.54
N ALA A 9 -1.56 7.62 -14.21
CA ALA A 9 -0.15 7.95 -14.06
C ALA A 9 0.22 8.35 -12.63
N ASP A 10 -0.76 8.83 -11.86
CA ASP A 10 -0.62 9.16 -10.44
C ASP A 10 -0.83 7.98 -9.50
N ALA A 11 -1.16 6.77 -10.00
CA ALA A 11 -1.49 5.63 -9.14
C ALA A 11 -0.34 5.28 -8.19
N GLU A 12 0.91 5.32 -8.66
CA GLU A 12 2.08 5.07 -7.81
C GLU A 12 2.20 6.14 -6.73
N ARG A 13 1.98 7.41 -7.08
CA ARG A 13 2.08 8.53 -6.14
C ARG A 13 0.96 8.53 -5.10
N LEU A 14 -0.26 8.17 -5.47
CA LEU A 14 -1.44 8.24 -4.60
C LEU A 14 -1.72 6.96 -3.83
N ASN A 15 -1.29 5.80 -4.35
CA ASN A 15 -1.51 4.50 -3.72
C ASN A 15 -0.17 3.87 -3.30
N PRO A 16 0.20 3.92 -2.01
CA PRO A 16 1.42 3.27 -1.53
C PRO A 16 1.33 1.74 -1.46
N CYS A 17 0.17 1.18 -1.81
CA CYS A 17 -0.12 -0.25 -1.87
C CYS A 17 -0.52 -0.69 -3.28
N LEU A 18 -0.08 0.04 -4.32
CA LEU A 18 -0.42 -0.27 -5.71
C LEU A 18 0.01 -1.68 -6.11
N LYS A 19 1.18 -2.12 -5.65
CA LYS A 19 1.71 -3.46 -5.91
C LYS A 19 0.80 -4.53 -5.31
N GLU A 20 0.45 -4.41 -4.03
CA GLU A 20 -0.41 -5.37 -3.34
C GLU A 20 -1.84 -5.37 -3.91
N GLN A 21 -2.34 -4.21 -4.32
CA GLN A 21 -3.61 -4.10 -5.05
C GLN A 21 -3.56 -4.87 -6.38
N GLN A 22 -2.51 -4.69 -7.18
CA GLN A 22 -2.35 -5.40 -8.45
C GLN A 22 -2.28 -6.91 -8.23
N GLN A 23 -1.54 -7.38 -7.22
CA GLN A 23 -1.49 -8.81 -6.88
C GLN A 23 -2.87 -9.37 -6.51
N SER A 24 -3.70 -8.61 -5.79
CA SER A 24 -5.06 -9.02 -5.46
C SER A 24 -5.96 -9.15 -6.71
N TYR A 25 -5.84 -8.22 -7.66
CA TYR A 25 -6.57 -8.30 -8.93
C TYR A 25 -6.06 -9.42 -9.83
N GLU A 26 -4.74 -9.64 -9.87
CA GLU A 26 -4.15 -10.78 -10.59
C GLU A 26 -4.65 -12.12 -10.04
N CYS A 27 -4.76 -12.25 -8.72
CA CYS A 27 -5.34 -13.45 -8.11
C CYS A 27 -6.80 -13.64 -8.53
N LEU A 28 -7.64 -12.60 -8.46
CA LEU A 28 -9.03 -12.68 -8.87
C LEU A 28 -9.18 -13.07 -10.35
N ASN A 29 -8.41 -12.44 -11.22
CA ASN A 29 -8.40 -12.74 -12.65
C ASN A 29 -8.02 -14.21 -12.93
N LYS A 30 -7.04 -14.75 -12.22
CA LYS A 30 -6.61 -16.16 -12.36
C LYS A 30 -7.63 -17.16 -11.82
N ASN A 31 -8.45 -16.76 -10.84
CA ASN A 31 -9.34 -17.65 -10.11
C ASN A 31 -10.82 -17.49 -10.47
N GLY A 32 -11.14 -16.82 -11.58
CA GLY A 32 -12.53 -16.59 -11.97
C GLY A 32 -13.32 -15.76 -10.94
N TYR A 33 -12.63 -14.82 -10.27
CA TYR A 33 -13.19 -13.94 -9.25
C TYR A 33 -13.73 -14.63 -7.99
N VAL A 34 -13.33 -15.88 -7.73
CA VAL A 34 -13.59 -16.57 -6.45
C VAL A 34 -12.71 -15.95 -5.36
N GLN A 35 -13.32 -15.19 -4.46
CA GLN A 35 -12.61 -14.34 -3.49
C GLN A 35 -11.85 -15.14 -2.43
N GLU A 36 -12.42 -16.28 -2.01
CA GLU A 36 -11.88 -17.17 -0.99
C GLU A 36 -10.50 -17.72 -1.40
N LYS A 37 -10.24 -17.82 -2.71
CA LYS A 37 -8.92 -18.24 -3.25
C LYS A 37 -7.85 -17.16 -3.16
N CYS A 38 -8.22 -15.93 -2.77
CA CYS A 38 -7.37 -14.74 -2.81
C CYS A 38 -7.19 -14.06 -1.46
N GLU A 39 -7.65 -14.66 -0.36
CA GLU A 39 -7.60 -14.11 0.99
C GLU A 39 -6.20 -13.59 1.37
N ALA A 40 -5.15 -14.38 1.13
CA ALA A 40 -3.78 -13.97 1.44
C ALA A 40 -3.34 -12.67 0.72
N TYR A 41 -3.81 -12.45 -0.52
CA TYR A 41 -3.52 -11.22 -1.26
C TYR A 41 -4.31 -10.03 -0.72
N PHE A 42 -5.56 -10.26 -0.29
CA PHE A 42 -6.35 -9.22 0.39
C PHE A 42 -5.77 -8.86 1.75
N ASP A 43 -5.29 -9.84 2.52
CA ASP A 43 -4.63 -9.62 3.80
C ASP A 43 -3.34 -8.82 3.64
N ASN A 44 -2.55 -9.13 2.61
CA ASN A 44 -1.36 -8.35 2.28
C ASN A 44 -1.72 -6.89 1.93
N TYR A 45 -2.71 -6.69 1.06
CA TYR A 45 -3.19 -5.35 0.69
C TYR A 45 -3.74 -4.58 1.90
N ASN A 46 -4.51 -5.23 2.76
CA ASN A 46 -5.07 -4.64 3.96
C ASN A 46 -3.99 -4.29 4.99
N THR A 47 -2.98 -5.14 5.14
CA THR A 47 -1.81 -4.90 6.00
C THR A 47 -1.04 -3.69 5.50
N CYS A 48 -0.79 -3.58 4.19
CA CYS A 48 -0.17 -2.41 3.59
C CYS A 48 -0.96 -1.12 3.88
N LYS A 49 -2.29 -1.12 3.66
CA LYS A 49 -3.14 0.05 3.95
C LYS A 49 -3.08 0.46 5.43
N LYS A 50 -3.14 -0.52 6.34
CA LYS A 50 -3.04 -0.27 7.79
C LYS A 50 -1.70 0.39 8.14
N PHE A 51 -0.61 -0.13 7.59
CA PHE A 51 0.74 0.44 7.78
C PHE A 51 0.80 1.90 7.32
N TRP A 52 0.46 2.17 6.06
CA TRP A 52 0.56 3.53 5.52
C TRP A 52 -0.44 4.51 6.14
N SER A 53 -1.57 4.02 6.66
CA SER A 53 -2.48 4.82 7.49
C SER A 53 -1.81 5.24 8.80
N LYS A 54 -1.12 4.32 9.50
CA LYS A 54 -0.38 4.64 10.74
C LYS A 54 0.75 5.65 10.45
N VAL A 55 1.53 5.41 9.40
CA VAL A 55 2.60 6.34 8.95
C VAL A 55 2.03 7.73 8.65
N SER A 56 0.97 7.83 7.85
CA SER A 56 0.39 9.12 7.47
C SER A 56 -0.19 9.88 8.66
N LYS A 57 -0.79 9.16 9.63
CA LYS A 57 -1.30 9.75 10.88
C LYS A 57 -0.16 10.29 11.75
N ASP A 58 0.91 9.52 11.93
CA ASP A 58 2.08 9.95 12.69
C ASP A 58 2.77 11.16 12.04
N ARG A 59 3.00 11.11 10.72
CA ARG A 59 3.56 12.23 9.95
C ARG A 59 2.71 13.48 10.09
N ARG A 60 1.38 13.36 10.01
CA ARG A 60 0.44 14.47 10.24
C ARG A 60 0.57 15.03 11.66
N ALA A 61 0.61 14.18 12.68
CA ALA A 61 0.75 14.62 14.08
C ALA A 61 2.06 15.38 14.32
N ARG A 62 3.11 15.07 13.55
CA ARG A 62 4.43 15.73 13.59
C ARG A 62 4.57 16.90 12.61
N GLY A 63 3.53 17.25 11.85
CA GLY A 63 3.58 18.31 10.84
C GLY A 63 4.46 18.01 9.63
N LEU A 64 4.77 16.74 9.33
CA LEU A 64 5.64 16.34 8.23
C LEU A 64 4.85 16.22 6.92
N THR A 65 4.99 17.20 6.03
CA THR A 65 4.39 17.20 4.68
C THR A 65 5.39 16.80 3.60
N PRO A 66 4.98 16.04 2.55
CA PRO A 66 3.65 15.45 2.38
C PRO A 66 3.37 14.33 3.38
N TYR A 67 2.11 14.20 3.82
CA TYR A 67 1.74 13.20 4.85
C TYR A 67 1.92 11.77 4.35
N LEU A 68 1.66 11.54 3.06
CA LEU A 68 2.10 10.34 2.36
C LEU A 68 3.47 10.65 1.72
N PRO A 69 4.54 9.91 2.03
CA PRO A 69 5.83 10.14 1.40
C PRO A 69 5.80 9.94 -0.11
N ASP A 70 6.62 10.72 -0.80
CA ASP A 70 6.87 10.58 -2.23
C ASP A 70 7.48 9.20 -2.53
N VAL A 71 7.25 8.72 -3.76
CA VAL A 71 7.59 7.35 -4.16
C VAL A 71 9.06 7.01 -3.86
N ALA A 72 9.98 7.94 -4.14
CA ALA A 72 11.41 7.77 -3.89
C ALA A 72 11.79 7.60 -2.41
N ASP A 73 10.99 8.15 -1.48
CA ASP A 73 11.30 8.14 -0.04
C ASP A 73 10.64 6.97 0.69
N ARG A 74 9.70 6.27 0.06
CA ARG A 74 8.85 5.28 0.74
C ARG A 74 9.62 4.12 1.32
N GLU A 75 10.68 3.65 0.67
CA GLU A 75 11.48 2.53 1.19
C GLU A 75 12.19 2.92 2.48
N THR A 76 12.83 4.10 2.49
CA THR A 76 13.50 4.66 3.65
C THR A 76 12.54 4.91 4.80
N VAL A 77 11.40 5.58 4.54
CA VAL A 77 10.37 5.82 5.56
C VAL A 77 9.80 4.50 6.07
N LYS A 78 9.55 3.53 5.19
CA LYS A 78 9.06 2.21 5.60
C LYS A 78 10.02 1.52 6.56
N ALA A 79 11.32 1.54 6.25
CA ALA A 79 12.35 0.98 7.12
C ALA A 79 12.39 1.66 8.50
N GLU A 80 12.31 2.99 8.55
CA GLU A 80 12.27 3.77 9.80
C GLU A 80 11.11 3.33 10.71
N TYR A 81 9.87 3.30 10.17
CA TYR A 81 8.69 2.93 10.96
C TYR A 81 8.70 1.47 11.39
N LEU A 82 9.17 0.56 10.53
CA LEU A 82 9.34 -0.85 10.92
C LEU A 82 10.36 -1.01 12.05
N GLY A 83 11.44 -0.21 12.04
CA GLY A 83 12.39 -0.14 13.16
C GLY A 83 11.73 0.31 14.47
N LYS A 84 10.90 1.36 14.42
CA LYS A 84 10.16 1.84 15.60
C LYS A 84 9.19 0.80 16.18
N ILE A 85 8.48 0.07 15.31
CA ILE A 85 7.58 -1.00 15.72
C ILE A 85 8.35 -2.13 16.43
N LYS A 86 9.51 -2.52 15.91
CA LYS A 86 10.35 -3.56 16.54
C LYS A 86 10.89 -3.14 17.91
N ASN A 87 11.09 -1.85 18.12
CA ASN A 87 11.67 -1.29 19.35
C ASN A 87 10.61 -0.84 20.38
N ASN A 88 9.34 -1.23 20.22
CA ASN A 88 8.20 -0.84 21.10
C ASN A 88 8.01 0.68 21.30
N ALA A 89 8.48 1.52 20.36
CA ALA A 89 8.39 2.98 20.46
C ALA A 89 7.15 3.57 19.76
N LEU A 90 6.09 2.79 19.54
CA LEU A 90 4.90 3.17 18.76
C LEU A 90 3.63 2.41 19.13
#